data_AF-F3GLV7-F1
#
_entry.id   AF-F3GLV7-F1
#
_cell.length_a   1.000
_cell.length_b   1.000
_cell.length_c   1.000
_cell.angle_alpha   90.00
_cell.angle_beta   90.00
_cell.angle_gamma   90.00
#
_symmetry.space_group_name_H-M   'P 1'
#
loop_
_entity.id
_entity.type
_entity.pdbx_description
1 polymer ?
#
loop_
_entity_poly.entity_id
_entity_poly.type
_entity_poly.pdbx_seq_one_letter_code
_entity_poly.pdbx_strand_id
1 'polypeptide(L)'
;DGTTNHSNEDSLAKFKNADVIGHPGGATFSKFASASGYACQGAATPYMPYLLSTLDTVAWRYGVPESVYPEALIPGRREVGGLTSGDMWGSVYPRSGFIHQADDYKAASVIAQRAGDVVTRSGQVHVYQPLLAPAA
;
A
#
# COMPACT_ATOMS: atom_id res chain seq x y z
N ASP A 1 -0.55 5.94 -21.81
CA ASP A 1 -1.80 6.66 -22.08
C ASP A 1 -2.53 5.87 -23.15
N GLY A 2 -3.77 5.46 -22.93
CA GLY A 2 -4.56 4.74 -23.94
C GLY A 2 -5.05 5.78 -24.94
N THR A 3 -4.29 5.98 -26.02
CA THR A 3 -4.51 7.09 -26.96
C THR A 3 -5.69 6.85 -27.90
N THR A 4 -6.22 5.63 -27.92
CA THR A 4 -7.34 5.24 -28.77
C THR A 4 -8.35 4.53 -27.88
N ASN A 5 -9.60 5.00 -27.85
CA ASN A 5 -10.69 4.44 -27.04
C ASN A 5 -11.10 3.04 -27.54
N HIS A 6 -10.17 2.08 -27.53
CA HIS A 6 -10.40 0.71 -27.96
C HIS A 6 -10.45 -0.18 -26.72
N SER A 7 -11.52 -0.99 -26.60
CA SER A 7 -11.80 -1.82 -25.43
C SER A 7 -10.79 -2.94 -25.14
N ASN A 8 -9.79 -3.10 -26.01
CA ASN A 8 -8.74 -4.12 -25.93
C ASN A 8 -7.35 -3.50 -25.71
N GLU A 9 -7.26 -2.21 -25.37
CA GLU A 9 -5.99 -1.57 -25.04
C GLU A 9 -5.68 -1.72 -23.55
N ASP A 10 -4.55 -2.35 -23.26
CA ASP A 10 -4.01 -2.41 -21.90
C ASP A 10 -3.51 -1.03 -21.49
N SER A 11 -4.32 -0.30 -20.72
CA SER A 11 -3.84 0.91 -20.04
C SER A 11 -2.82 0.50 -18.98
N LEU A 12 -1.54 0.67 -19.31
CA LEU A 12 -0.45 0.44 -18.37
C LEU A 12 -0.58 1.33 -17.13
N ALA A 13 -1.04 2.57 -17.28
CA ALA A 13 -1.22 3.48 -16.15
C ALA A 13 -2.56 3.19 -15.45
N LYS A 14 -2.50 2.85 -14.17
CA LYS A 14 -3.67 2.51 -13.35
C LYS A 14 -3.68 3.36 -12.09
N PHE A 15 -4.87 3.85 -11.73
CA PHE A 15 -5.09 4.54 -10.45
C PHE A 15 -5.99 3.71 -9.55
N LYS A 16 -5.62 3.56 -8.28
CA LYS A 16 -6.45 2.90 -7.27
C LYS A 16 -6.40 3.68 -5.95
N ASN A 17 -7.56 3.75 -5.31
CA ASN A 17 -7.67 4.17 -3.91
C ASN A 17 -7.40 2.95 -3.02
N ALA A 18 -6.82 3.17 -1.85
CA ALA A 18 -6.61 2.15 -0.84
C ALA A 18 -6.81 2.73 0.56
N ASP A 19 -7.49 1.95 1.38
CA ASP A 19 -7.84 2.34 2.73
C ASP A 19 -7.38 1.24 3.69
N VAL A 20 -6.83 1.64 4.84
CA VAL A 20 -6.44 0.71 5.90
C VAL A 20 -7.35 0.94 7.09
N ILE A 21 -8.17 -0.05 7.41
CA ILE A 21 -9.15 0.01 8.50
C ILE A 21 -8.97 -1.22 9.38
N GLY A 22 -8.98 -1.01 10.70
CA GLY A 22 -8.86 -2.11 11.66
C GLY A 22 -10.00 -3.11 11.53
N HIS A 23 -9.64 -4.39 11.41
CA HIS A 23 -10.61 -5.47 11.19
C HIS A 23 -11.59 -5.59 12.38
N PRO A 24 -12.91 -5.62 12.14
CA PRO A 24 -13.90 -5.62 13.22
C PRO A 24 -13.82 -6.83 14.14
N GLY A 25 -13.55 -8.01 13.57
CA GLY A 25 -13.29 -9.24 14.30
C GLY A 25 -11.84 -9.41 14.77
N GLY A 26 -10.97 -8.42 14.56
CA GLY A 26 -9.53 -8.51 14.82
C GLY A 26 -9.23 -8.82 16.28
N ALA A 27 -9.89 -8.13 17.22
CA ALA A 27 -9.71 -8.37 18.65
C ALA A 27 -10.14 -9.79 19.08
N THR A 28 -11.25 -10.29 18.54
CA THR A 28 -11.73 -11.66 18.82
C THR A 28 -10.77 -12.70 18.26
N PHE A 29 -10.32 -12.51 17.02
CA PHE A 29 -9.33 -13.37 16.38
C PHE A 29 -8.00 -13.36 17.14
N SER A 30 -7.47 -12.19 17.51
CA SER A 30 -6.22 -12.07 18.27
C SER A 30 -6.32 -12.73 19.64
N LYS A 31 -7.45 -12.61 20.35
CA LYS A 31 -7.68 -13.35 21.61
C LYS A 31 -7.66 -14.86 21.40
N PHE A 32 -8.43 -15.37 20.42
CA PHE A 32 -8.46 -16.80 20.09
C PHE A 32 -7.07 -17.32 19.70
N ALA A 33 -6.39 -16.63 18.79
CA ALA A 33 -5.07 -17.01 18.30
C ALA A 33 -4.02 -16.96 19.42
N SER A 34 -4.05 -15.95 20.29
CA SER A 34 -3.11 -15.83 21.42
C SER A 34 -3.26 -16.92 22.46
N ALA A 35 -4.44 -17.56 22.56
CA ALA A 35 -4.64 -18.70 23.46
C ALA A 35 -3.77 -19.91 23.08
N SER A 36 -3.29 -19.99 21.83
CA SER A 36 -2.33 -21.01 21.40
C SER A 36 -0.90 -20.74 21.86
N GLY A 37 -0.59 -19.52 22.30
CA GLY A 37 0.77 -19.06 22.63
C GLY A 37 1.64 -18.72 21.40
N TYR A 38 1.19 -19.00 20.18
CA TYR A 38 1.96 -18.76 18.94
C TYR A 38 1.55 -17.50 18.17
N ALA A 39 0.62 -16.70 18.70
CA ALA A 39 0.14 -15.49 18.03
C ALA A 39 0.29 -14.24 18.90
N CYS A 40 0.77 -13.17 18.29
CA CYS A 40 0.81 -11.84 18.89
C CYS A 40 -0.57 -11.17 18.82
N GLN A 41 -0.85 -10.28 19.78
CA GLN A 41 -1.99 -9.38 19.66
C GLN A 41 -1.78 -8.44 18.46
N GLY A 42 -2.84 -8.19 17.69
CA GLY A 42 -2.79 -7.20 16.62
C GLY A 42 -2.66 -5.78 17.17
N ALA A 43 -2.00 -4.88 16.43
CA ALA A 43 -1.89 -3.47 16.79
C ALA A 43 -3.14 -2.63 16.41
N ALA A 44 -4.06 -3.19 15.63
CA ALA A 44 -5.18 -2.47 15.04
C ALA A 44 -6.39 -2.40 15.98
N THR A 45 -6.96 -1.20 16.14
CA THR A 45 -8.24 -1.00 16.83
C THR A 45 -9.39 -1.28 15.86
N PRO A 46 -10.38 -2.11 16.23
CA PRO A 46 -11.53 -2.42 15.38
C PRO A 46 -12.23 -1.16 14.84
N TYR A 47 -12.57 -1.17 13.54
CA TYR A 47 -13.22 -0.06 12.82
C TYR A 47 -12.44 1.26 12.76
N MET A 48 -11.22 1.32 13.30
CA MET A 48 -10.41 2.53 13.24
C MET A 48 -9.77 2.70 11.85
N PRO A 49 -9.98 3.84 11.16
CA PRO A 49 -9.27 4.13 9.90
C PRO A 49 -7.85 4.61 10.21
N TYR A 50 -6.85 3.92 9.65
CA TYR A 50 -5.44 4.29 9.74
C TYR A 50 -4.95 5.06 8.50
N LEU A 51 -5.53 4.79 7.35
CA LEU A 51 -5.29 5.54 6.11
C LEU A 51 -6.58 5.54 5.29
N LEU A 52 -6.99 6.70 4.81
CA LEU A 52 -8.03 6.85 3.79
C LEU A 52 -7.42 7.63 2.63
N SER A 53 -7.11 6.93 1.55
CA SER A 53 -6.43 7.51 0.37
C SER A 53 -7.14 8.73 -0.22
N THR A 54 -8.46 8.80 -0.07
CA THR A 54 -9.29 9.91 -0.54
C THR A 54 -9.09 11.19 0.27
N LEU A 55 -8.64 11.10 1.53
CA LEU A 55 -8.30 12.24 2.38
C LEU A 55 -6.83 12.66 2.23
N ASP A 56 -5.97 11.75 1.78
CA ASP A 56 -4.54 11.97 1.57
C ASP A 56 -4.23 12.50 0.15
N THR A 57 -4.88 13.59 -0.25
CA THR A 57 -4.86 14.04 -1.66
C THR A 57 -3.46 14.35 -2.20
N VAL A 58 -2.63 15.08 -1.45
CA VAL A 58 -1.32 15.52 -1.97
C VAL A 58 -0.37 14.35 -2.23
N ALA A 59 -0.18 13.48 -1.24
CA ALA A 59 0.72 12.35 -1.35
C ALA A 59 0.11 11.20 -2.16
N TRP A 60 -1.17 10.88 -1.96
CA TRP A 60 -1.79 9.75 -2.66
C TRP A 60 -2.18 10.05 -4.10
N ARG A 61 -2.84 11.19 -4.36
CA ARG A 61 -3.35 11.52 -5.70
C ARG A 61 -2.24 12.04 -6.61
N TYR A 62 -1.36 12.89 -6.09
CA TYR A 62 -0.31 13.54 -6.88
C TYR A 62 1.08 12.91 -6.70
N GLY A 63 1.28 12.06 -5.69
CA GLY A 63 2.58 11.42 -5.46
C GLY A 63 3.65 12.37 -4.93
N VAL A 64 3.27 13.52 -4.35
CA VAL A 64 4.21 14.54 -3.85
C VAL A 64 4.18 14.55 -2.32
N PRO A 65 5.33 14.56 -1.61
CA PRO A 65 6.70 14.63 -2.14
C PRO A 65 7.33 13.24 -2.43
N GLU A 66 6.56 12.16 -2.35
CA GLU A 66 7.06 10.78 -2.56
C GLU A 66 7.86 10.58 -3.86
N SER A 67 7.54 11.32 -4.91
CA SER A 67 8.16 11.24 -6.24
C SER A 67 9.62 11.67 -6.28
N VAL A 68 10.10 12.43 -5.28
CA VAL A 68 11.50 12.87 -5.21
C VAL A 68 12.36 11.98 -4.30
N TYR A 69 11.79 10.94 -3.70
CA TYR A 69 12.58 9.99 -2.93
C TYR A 69 13.48 9.14 -3.83
N PRO A 70 14.71 8.79 -3.37
CA PRO A 70 15.63 7.95 -4.16
C PRO A 70 15.00 6.64 -4.64
N GLU A 71 14.14 6.03 -3.83
CA GLU A 71 13.39 4.82 -4.14
C GLU A 71 12.43 4.98 -5.33
N ALA A 72 11.94 6.19 -5.59
CA ALA A 72 11.07 6.49 -6.73
C ALA A 72 11.89 6.70 -8.03
N LEU A 73 13.16 7.09 -7.89
CA LEU A 73 14.00 7.54 -9.01
C LEU A 73 15.01 6.47 -9.47
N ILE A 74 15.38 5.54 -8.58
CA ILE A 74 16.40 4.52 -8.85
C ILE A 74 15.71 3.17 -9.05
N PRO A 75 15.73 2.60 -10.27
CA PRO A 75 15.17 1.27 -10.54
C PRO A 75 15.80 0.18 -9.65
N GLY A 76 15.02 -0.84 -9.30
CA GLY A 76 15.45 -1.94 -8.44
C GLY A 76 15.46 -1.60 -6.94
N ARG A 77 15.12 -0.37 -6.54
CA ARG A 77 14.95 0.01 -5.14
C ARG A 77 13.50 -0.17 -4.73
N ARG A 78 13.28 -0.92 -3.64
CA ARG A 78 11.96 -1.04 -2.99
C ARG A 78 10.88 -1.42 -4.00
N GLU A 79 11.10 -2.53 -4.68
CA GLU A 79 10.17 -3.13 -5.63
C GLU A 79 9.47 -4.34 -5.00
N VAL A 80 8.26 -4.63 -5.47
CA VAL A 80 7.54 -5.86 -5.14
C VAL A 80 7.84 -6.86 -6.25
N GLY A 81 8.58 -7.91 -5.91
CA GLY A 81 9.11 -8.85 -6.90
C GLY A 81 10.45 -8.40 -7.47
N GLY A 82 10.84 -8.92 -8.65
CA GLY A 82 12.13 -8.61 -9.23
C GLY A 82 12.23 -8.87 -10.73
N LEU A 83 12.92 -7.96 -11.43
CA LEU A 83 13.15 -8.08 -12.87
C LEU A 83 13.97 -9.32 -13.23
N THR A 84 15.05 -9.60 -12.49
CA THR A 84 15.93 -10.75 -12.75
C THR A 84 15.30 -12.09 -12.39
N SER A 85 14.31 -12.10 -11.51
CA SER A 85 13.53 -13.31 -11.16
C SER A 85 12.32 -13.51 -12.07
N GLY A 86 12.04 -12.59 -12.99
CA GLY A 86 10.91 -12.67 -13.91
C GLY A 86 9.53 -12.49 -13.25
N ASP A 87 9.49 -12.04 -12.00
CA ASP A 87 8.26 -11.87 -11.22
C ASP A 87 8.14 -10.42 -10.75
N MET A 88 8.00 -9.49 -11.70
CA MET A 88 7.92 -8.06 -11.40
C MET A 88 6.47 -7.61 -11.24
N TRP A 89 6.11 -7.13 -10.04
CA TRP A 89 4.78 -6.61 -9.72
C TRP A 89 4.71 -5.08 -9.81
N GLY A 90 5.74 -4.38 -9.31
CA GLY A 90 5.90 -2.93 -9.48
C GLY A 90 6.66 -2.26 -8.35
N SER A 91 6.86 -0.94 -8.45
CA SER A 91 7.59 -0.14 -7.46
C SER A 91 6.73 0.18 -6.23
N VAL A 92 7.33 0.21 -5.04
CA VAL A 92 6.66 0.73 -3.83
C VAL A 92 6.64 2.26 -3.86
N TYR A 93 7.66 2.92 -4.38
CA TYR A 93 7.74 4.38 -4.44
C TYR A 93 7.45 4.92 -5.87
N PRO A 94 6.84 6.11 -6.00
CA PRO A 94 6.18 6.86 -4.93
C PRO A 94 4.99 6.09 -4.34
N ARG A 95 4.73 6.22 -3.04
CA ARG A 95 3.58 5.56 -2.40
C ARG A 95 2.26 6.27 -2.70
N SER A 96 1.95 6.38 -3.99
CA SER A 96 0.75 7.01 -4.53
C SER A 96 -0.24 5.97 -5.07
N GLY A 97 -1.43 6.43 -5.44
CA GLY A 97 -2.46 5.60 -6.06
C GLY A 97 -2.16 5.19 -7.51
N PHE A 98 -1.14 5.77 -8.16
CA PHE A 98 -0.79 5.50 -9.56
C PHE A 98 0.31 4.46 -9.71
N ILE A 99 0.13 3.52 -10.63
CA ILE A 99 1.15 2.52 -10.98
C ILE A 99 1.11 2.17 -12.46
N HIS A 100 2.27 1.90 -13.04
CA HIS A 100 2.39 1.34 -14.39
C HIS A 100 2.47 -0.19 -14.32
N GLN A 101 1.37 -0.87 -14.60
CA GLN A 101 1.27 -2.33 -14.56
C GLN A 101 0.13 -2.82 -15.45
N ALA A 102 0.41 -3.76 -16.35
CA ALA A 102 -0.57 -4.34 -17.28
C ALA A 102 -1.62 -5.18 -16.52
N ASP A 103 -1.17 -5.97 -15.54
CA ASP A 103 -2.03 -6.84 -14.74
C ASP A 103 -2.77 -6.07 -13.64
N ASP A 104 -4.11 -6.04 -13.66
CA ASP A 104 -4.88 -5.27 -12.65
C ASP A 104 -4.70 -5.80 -11.22
N TYR A 105 -4.56 -7.11 -11.07
CA TYR A 105 -4.33 -7.74 -9.77
C TYR A 105 -2.95 -7.38 -9.21
N LYS A 106 -1.88 -7.39 -10.02
CA LYS A 106 -0.55 -6.93 -9.58
C LYS A 106 -0.58 -5.45 -9.19
N ALA A 107 -1.27 -4.62 -9.98
CA ALA A 107 -1.46 -3.21 -9.66
C ALA A 107 -2.16 -3.06 -8.29
N ALA A 108 -3.28 -3.75 -8.05
CA ALA A 108 -3.99 -3.70 -6.78
C ALA A 108 -3.14 -4.18 -5.60
N SER A 109 -2.38 -5.26 -5.77
CA SER A 109 -1.50 -5.79 -4.74
C SER A 109 -0.39 -4.81 -4.35
N VAL A 110 0.26 -4.16 -5.32
CA VAL A 110 1.29 -3.15 -5.02
C VAL A 110 0.69 -1.92 -4.35
N ILE A 111 -0.50 -1.48 -4.79
CA ILE A 111 -1.18 -0.34 -4.16
C ILE A 111 -1.56 -0.66 -2.70
N ALA A 112 -2.04 -1.87 -2.42
CA ALA A 112 -2.28 -2.32 -1.04
C ALA A 112 -0.98 -2.37 -0.22
N GLN A 113 0.11 -2.87 -0.80
CA GLN A 113 1.43 -2.87 -0.17
C GLN A 113 1.91 -1.45 0.17
N ARG A 114 1.68 -0.47 -0.71
CA ARG A 114 2.02 0.95 -0.46
C ARG A 114 1.26 1.50 0.74
N ALA A 115 -0.06 1.28 0.81
CA ALA A 115 -0.87 1.68 1.94
C ALA A 115 -0.39 1.04 3.26
N GLY A 116 -0.06 -0.25 3.23
CA GLY A 116 0.53 -0.97 4.36
C GLY A 116 1.88 -0.39 4.80
N ASP A 117 2.76 -0.07 3.86
CA ASP A 117 4.08 0.52 4.14
C ASP A 117 3.99 1.92 4.75
N VAL A 118 2.97 2.71 4.39
CA VAL A 118 2.69 4.01 5.01
C VAL A 118 2.30 3.84 6.48
N VAL A 119 1.28 3.03 6.77
CA VAL A 119 0.72 2.93 8.13
C VAL A 119 1.64 2.22 9.11
N THR A 120 2.49 1.30 8.65
CA THR A 120 3.41 0.55 9.52
C THR A 120 4.71 1.27 9.83
N ARG A 121 4.82 2.57 9.51
CA ARG A 121 5.98 3.42 9.79
C ARG A 121 5.55 4.73 10.44
N SER A 122 6.45 5.34 11.21
CA SER A 122 6.26 6.69 11.78
C SER A 122 6.79 7.77 10.84
N GLY A 123 6.27 9.00 10.98
CA GLY A 123 6.79 10.18 10.29
C GLY A 123 6.64 10.16 8.76
N GLN A 124 5.65 9.44 8.22
CA GLN A 124 5.41 9.43 6.78
C GLN A 124 4.73 10.72 6.32
N VAL A 125 4.99 11.12 5.07
CA VAL A 125 4.46 12.35 4.45
C VAL A 125 3.04 12.17 3.91
N HIS A 126 2.19 11.53 4.71
CA HIS A 126 0.80 11.19 4.36
C HIS A 126 -0.16 11.68 5.45
N VAL A 127 -1.45 11.82 5.13
CA VAL A 127 -2.52 12.00 6.12
C VAL A 127 -2.94 10.63 6.64
N TYR A 128 -2.35 10.20 7.75
CA TYR A 128 -2.54 8.85 8.29
C TYR A 128 -2.37 8.79 9.80
N GLN A 129 -2.78 7.67 10.39
CA GLN A 129 -2.44 7.28 11.75
C GLN A 129 -1.46 6.10 11.73
N PRO A 130 -0.34 6.16 12.48
CA PRO A 130 0.58 5.03 12.57
C PRO A 130 -0.06 3.81 13.24
N LEU A 131 0.04 2.67 12.56
CA LEU A 131 -0.31 1.34 13.04
C LEU A 131 0.98 0.64 13.51
N LEU A 132 1.51 1.10 14.64
CA LEU A 132 2.71 0.52 15.25
C LEU A 132 2.32 -0.30 16.47
N ALA A 133 2.87 -1.51 16.58
CA ALA A 133 2.71 -2.30 17.79
C ALA A 133 3.44 -1.60 18.96
N PRO A 134 2.82 -1.52 20.15
CA PRO A 134 3.55 -1.09 21.34
C PRO A 134 4.71 -2.05 21.62
N ALA A 135 5.83 -1.52 22.11
CA ALA A 135 6.96 -2.35 22.52
C ALA A 135 6.52 -3.31 23.64
N ALA A 136 6.92 -4.57 23.51
CA ALA A 136 6.65 -5.64 24.48
C ALA A 136 7.49 -5.47 25.75
#